data_AF-A0A9P3ML57-F1
#
_entry.id   AF-A0A9P3ML57-F1
#
_cell.length_a   1.000
_cell.length_b   1.000
_cell.length_c   1.000
_cell.angle_alpha   90.00
_cell.angle_beta   90.00
_cell.angle_gamma   90.00
#
_symmetry.space_group_name_H-M   'P 1'
#
loop_
_entity.id
_entity.type
_entity.pdbx_description
1 polymer ?
#
loop_
_entity_poly.entity_id
_entity_poly.type
_entity_poly.pdbx_seq_one_letter_code
_entity_poly.pdbx_strand_id
1 'polypeptide(L)'
;MHPIRPPEPSSIPQQSPAEASSLPRSSAAAPNPPMQPAQTASAQQSSPQPEPPPVPPPQHESGSPPEGSHAPAVPRPTRGISPLQQALGRRPRVLLAASGSVAAIKFHIVARGLVEWAELRAVSTRSALHFLDRPALPVEMPLFTDEDEWRRWSRLGDSVLHIELRKWADVMVIAPLSANTLAKMASGICDNLLTSVVRAWDFSKPLLLAPAMNTHMWTSPFTARHLAILEGLGAQLVSPVSKKLACGDVGTGAMAEPASIEAAIRAVVTAMRADKRVAVEAGPSKP
;
A
#
# COMPACT_ATOMS: atom_id res chain seq x y z
N MET A 1 -27.29 36.97 50.68
CA MET A 1 -26.24 35.93 50.85
C MET A 1 -26.76 34.89 51.82
N HIS A 2 -27.28 33.78 51.31
CA HIS A 2 -27.59 32.57 52.08
C HIS A 2 -26.74 31.44 51.51
N PRO A 3 -25.97 30.70 52.32
CA PRO A 3 -25.17 29.60 51.81
C PRO A 3 -26.06 28.38 51.53
N ILE A 4 -26.09 27.96 50.26
CA ILE A 4 -26.75 26.74 49.78
C ILE A 4 -25.91 25.54 50.24
N ARG A 5 -26.54 24.63 51.00
CA ARG A 5 -25.97 23.35 51.43
C ARG A 5 -25.81 22.40 50.23
N PRO A 6 -24.72 21.65 50.11
CA PRO A 6 -24.58 20.64 49.06
C PRO A 6 -25.51 19.43 49.33
N PRO A 7 -25.99 18.73 48.28
CA PRO A 7 -26.91 17.61 48.42
C PRO A 7 -26.19 16.35 48.95
N GLU A 8 -26.87 15.59 49.81
CA GLU A 8 -26.38 14.31 50.32
C GLU A 8 -26.39 13.21 49.24
N PRO A 9 -25.44 12.26 49.30
CA PRO A 9 -25.39 11.14 48.36
C PRO A 9 -26.53 10.15 48.62
N SER A 10 -27.35 9.96 47.59
CA SER A 10 -28.44 8.98 47.54
C SER A 10 -27.95 7.56 47.80
N SER A 11 -28.62 6.91 48.75
CA SER A 11 -28.36 5.57 49.26
C SER A 11 -28.57 4.50 48.18
N ILE A 12 -27.52 3.72 47.88
CA ILE A 12 -27.59 2.52 47.04
C ILE A 12 -28.21 1.39 47.88
N PRO A 13 -29.29 0.71 47.43
CA PRO A 13 -29.82 -0.44 48.15
C PRO A 13 -28.83 -1.60 48.10
N GLN A 14 -28.37 -2.07 49.26
CA GLN A 14 -27.63 -3.32 49.39
C GLN A 14 -28.57 -4.49 49.05
N GLN A 15 -28.25 -5.27 48.01
CA GLN A 15 -28.85 -6.57 47.78
C GLN A 15 -28.07 -7.65 48.54
N SER A 16 -28.80 -8.45 49.31
CA SER A 16 -28.31 -9.59 50.09
C SER A 16 -27.83 -10.74 49.20
N PRO A 17 -26.83 -11.54 49.64
CA PRO A 17 -26.35 -12.69 48.89
C PRO A 17 -27.11 -13.96 49.30
N ALA A 18 -27.90 -14.55 48.40
CA ALA A 18 -28.37 -15.92 48.55
C ALA A 18 -28.65 -16.58 47.19
N GLU A 19 -28.28 -17.86 47.15
CA GLU A 19 -28.59 -18.89 46.16
C GLU A 19 -27.62 -19.10 44.99
N ALA A 20 -26.54 -19.80 45.34
CA ALA A 20 -25.71 -20.57 44.42
C ALA A 20 -26.53 -21.73 43.82
N SER A 21 -27.02 -21.54 42.59
CA SER A 21 -27.58 -22.63 41.78
C SER A 21 -26.46 -23.37 41.04
N SER A 22 -26.36 -24.65 41.34
CA SER A 22 -25.46 -25.67 40.80
C SER A 22 -25.49 -25.76 39.26
N LEU A 23 -24.37 -25.38 38.63
CA LEU A 23 -24.05 -25.77 37.25
C LEU A 23 -23.51 -27.21 37.23
N PRO A 24 -23.96 -28.09 36.31
CA PRO A 24 -23.40 -29.42 36.19
C PRO A 24 -21.96 -29.36 35.65
N ARG A 25 -21.05 -29.97 36.41
CA ARG A 25 -19.65 -30.18 36.03
C ARG A 25 -19.59 -31.03 34.75
N SER A 26 -19.22 -30.39 33.64
CA SER A 26 -18.81 -31.11 32.43
C SER A 26 -17.48 -31.82 32.69
N SER A 27 -17.48 -33.10 32.36
CA SER A 27 -16.39 -34.07 32.48
C SER A 27 -15.06 -33.53 31.95
N ALA A 28 -14.00 -33.70 32.76
CA ALA A 28 -12.62 -33.53 32.35
C ALA A 28 -12.29 -34.52 31.22
N ALA A 29 -12.09 -34.01 30.02
CA ALA A 29 -11.55 -34.77 28.91
C ALA A 29 -10.12 -35.22 29.26
N ALA A 30 -9.87 -36.52 29.17
CA ALA A 30 -8.56 -37.14 29.36
C ALA A 30 -7.51 -36.54 28.40
N PRO A 31 -6.23 -36.46 28.81
CA PRO A 31 -5.17 -35.97 27.95
C PRO A 31 -4.97 -36.90 26.75
N ASN A 32 -4.87 -36.32 25.55
CA ASN A 32 -4.56 -37.06 24.32
C ASN A 32 -3.26 -37.86 24.48
N PRO A 33 -3.19 -39.11 23.96
CA PRO A 33 -1.96 -39.88 23.97
C PRO A 33 -0.89 -39.21 23.09
N PRO A 34 0.40 -39.36 23.41
CA PRO A 34 1.47 -38.73 22.66
C PRO A 34 1.50 -39.26 21.22
N MET A 35 1.55 -38.33 20.25
CA MET A 35 1.79 -38.65 18.84
C MET A 35 3.11 -39.41 18.70
N GLN A 36 3.04 -40.59 18.10
CA GLN A 36 4.21 -41.38 17.72
C GLN A 36 5.05 -40.62 16.67
N PRO A 37 6.39 -40.70 16.72
CA PRO A 37 7.24 -40.07 15.73
C PRO A 37 7.01 -40.70 14.34
N ALA A 38 6.87 -39.84 13.34
CA ALA A 38 6.71 -40.23 11.94
C ALA A 38 7.87 -41.14 11.50
N GLN A 39 7.51 -42.27 10.89
CA GLN A 39 8.46 -43.21 10.31
C GLN A 39 9.29 -42.52 9.23
N THR A 40 10.60 -42.64 9.36
CA THR A 40 11.61 -42.19 8.40
C THR A 40 11.44 -42.94 7.09
N ALA A 41 11.04 -42.25 6.02
CA ALA A 41 11.15 -42.77 4.66
C ALA A 41 12.62 -42.74 4.25
N SER A 42 13.17 -43.92 3.98
CA SER A 42 14.53 -44.13 3.48
C SER A 42 14.72 -43.45 2.12
N ALA A 43 15.50 -42.37 2.09
CA ALA A 43 15.97 -41.76 0.85
C ALA A 43 17.06 -42.65 0.24
N GLN A 44 16.74 -43.31 -0.87
CA GLN A 44 17.76 -43.92 -1.74
C GLN A 44 18.60 -42.80 -2.36
N GLN A 45 19.90 -42.82 -2.06
CA GLN A 45 20.90 -41.94 -2.65
C GLN A 45 21.11 -42.31 -4.12
N SER A 46 20.66 -41.45 -5.03
CA SER A 46 21.11 -41.45 -6.42
C SER A 46 22.34 -40.55 -6.55
N SER A 47 23.49 -41.15 -6.84
CA SER A 47 24.75 -40.44 -7.09
C SER A 47 24.64 -39.44 -8.26
N PRO A 48 25.22 -38.24 -8.17
CA PRO A 48 25.21 -37.26 -9.25
C PRO A 48 26.18 -37.67 -10.39
N GLN A 49 25.71 -37.58 -11.63
CA GLN A 49 26.53 -37.70 -12.84
C GLN A 49 27.42 -36.45 -12.99
N PRO A 50 28.66 -36.58 -13.49
CA PRO A 50 29.57 -35.44 -13.67
C PRO A 50 29.11 -34.53 -14.82
N GLU A 51 29.13 -33.21 -14.59
CA GLU A 51 28.85 -32.19 -15.59
C GLU A 51 29.91 -32.18 -16.71
N PRO A 52 29.52 -31.93 -17.98
CA PRO A 52 30.46 -31.75 -19.08
C PRO A 52 31.21 -30.40 -18.97
N PRO A 53 32.45 -30.32 -19.50
CA PRO A 53 33.28 -29.12 -19.39
C PRO A 53 32.71 -27.93 -20.18
N PRO A 54 33.01 -26.68 -19.75
CA PRO A 54 32.47 -25.48 -20.36
C PRO A 54 33.05 -25.22 -21.76
N VAL A 55 32.18 -24.79 -22.68
CA VAL A 55 32.50 -24.37 -24.05
C VAL A 55 33.19 -23.00 -24.02
N PRO A 56 34.31 -22.78 -24.74
CA PRO A 56 34.98 -21.48 -24.78
C PRO A 56 34.16 -20.42 -25.54
N PRO A 57 34.27 -19.13 -25.18
CA PRO A 57 33.52 -18.05 -25.81
C PRO A 57 33.98 -17.77 -27.24
N PRO A 58 33.08 -17.28 -28.13
CA PRO A 58 33.43 -16.97 -29.51
C PRO A 58 34.40 -15.78 -29.58
N GLN A 59 35.41 -15.92 -30.43
CA GLN A 59 36.40 -14.88 -30.71
C GLN A 59 35.75 -13.80 -31.60
N HIS A 60 35.75 -12.55 -31.12
CA HIS A 60 35.37 -11.39 -31.91
C HIS A 60 36.53 -11.00 -32.83
N GLU A 61 36.37 -11.23 -34.14
CA GLU A 61 37.23 -10.62 -35.15
C GLU A 61 36.89 -9.12 -35.27
N SER A 62 37.88 -8.28 -34.98
CA SER A 62 37.82 -6.83 -35.14
C SER A 62 37.99 -6.45 -36.62
N GLY A 63 36.88 -6.33 -37.34
CA GLY A 63 36.83 -5.71 -38.66
C GLY A 63 36.58 -4.20 -38.56
N SER A 64 37.57 -3.40 -38.94
CA SER A 64 37.44 -1.95 -39.12
C SER A 64 36.48 -1.63 -40.29
N PRO A 65 35.53 -0.69 -40.16
CA PRO A 65 34.73 -0.25 -41.30
C PRO A 65 35.48 0.79 -42.16
N PRO A 66 35.27 0.81 -43.49
CA PRO A 66 35.91 1.77 -44.38
C PRO A 66 35.26 3.16 -44.32
N GLU A 67 36.07 4.19 -44.50
CA GLU A 67 35.68 5.59 -44.60
C GLU A 67 34.95 5.89 -45.92
N GLY A 68 33.93 6.77 -45.84
CA GLY A 68 33.53 7.64 -46.96
C GLY A 68 32.15 7.39 -47.56
N SER A 69 31.17 8.22 -47.17
CA SER A 69 30.14 8.80 -48.05
C SER A 69 29.20 9.69 -47.24
N HIS A 70 29.38 11.02 -47.33
CA HIS A 70 28.47 12.02 -46.77
C HIS A 70 27.27 12.23 -47.68
N ALA A 71 26.09 11.75 -47.27
CA ALA A 71 24.80 12.22 -47.77
C ALA A 71 24.19 13.20 -46.74
N PRO A 72 23.56 14.31 -47.16
CA PRO A 72 23.00 15.29 -46.24
C PRO A 72 21.80 14.71 -45.49
N ALA A 73 21.85 14.78 -44.15
CA ALA A 73 20.80 14.30 -43.27
C ALA A 73 19.51 15.11 -43.46
N VAL A 74 18.43 14.42 -43.85
CA VAL A 74 17.06 14.97 -43.78
C VAL A 74 16.74 15.19 -42.29
N PRO A 75 16.37 16.41 -41.86
CA PRO A 75 16.04 16.64 -40.46
C PRO A 75 14.80 15.81 -40.10
N ARG A 76 14.95 14.86 -39.17
CA ARG A 76 13.82 14.18 -38.54
C ARG A 76 12.94 15.25 -37.89
N PRO A 77 11.60 15.21 -38.05
CA PRO A 77 10.74 16.11 -37.31
C PRO A 77 10.95 15.82 -35.82
N THR A 78 11.48 16.81 -35.11
CA THR A 78 11.44 16.84 -33.66
C THR A 78 9.97 16.74 -33.28
N ARG A 79 9.58 15.65 -32.59
CA ARG A 79 8.26 15.55 -31.98
C ARG A 79 8.17 16.65 -30.91
N GLY A 80 7.79 17.84 -31.35
CA GLY A 80 7.46 18.95 -30.48
C GLY A 80 6.35 18.50 -29.54
N ILE A 81 6.58 18.66 -28.25
CA ILE A 81 5.58 18.39 -27.22
C ILE A 81 4.38 19.29 -27.52
N SER A 82 3.19 18.69 -27.66
CA SER A 82 1.97 19.42 -27.98
C SER A 82 1.72 20.56 -26.99
N PRO A 83 1.13 21.70 -27.40
CA PRO A 83 0.81 22.81 -26.50
C PRO A 83 0.00 22.37 -25.26
N LEU A 84 -0.79 21.30 -25.40
CA LEU A 84 -1.55 20.68 -24.30
C LEU A 84 -0.64 20.01 -23.25
N GLN A 85 0.44 19.34 -23.66
CA GLN A 85 1.43 18.72 -22.77
C GLN A 85 2.34 19.75 -22.10
N GLN A 86 2.62 20.89 -22.75
CA GLN A 86 3.35 21.99 -22.12
C GLN A 86 2.52 22.65 -21.01
N ALA A 87 1.20 22.76 -21.20
CA ALA A 87 0.30 23.27 -20.16
C ALA A 87 0.12 22.29 -18.98
N LEU A 88 0.21 20.97 -19.19
CA LEU A 88 -0.09 19.94 -18.18
C LEU A 88 1.08 19.57 -17.24
N GLY A 89 2.27 20.13 -17.44
CA GLY A 89 3.48 19.74 -16.70
C GLY A 89 3.88 18.27 -16.92
N ARG A 90 4.95 17.80 -16.27
CA ARG A 90 5.39 16.40 -16.31
C ARG A 90 4.25 15.43 -15.95
N ARG A 91 4.36 14.15 -16.33
CA ARG A 91 3.42 13.11 -15.91
C ARG A 91 3.32 13.08 -14.37
N PRO A 92 2.11 12.88 -13.80
CA PRO A 92 1.95 12.79 -12.35
C PRO A 92 2.70 11.57 -11.82
N ARG A 93 3.31 11.72 -10.64
CA ARG A 93 4.01 10.64 -9.95
C ARG A 93 3.11 10.07 -8.88
N VAL A 94 2.67 8.84 -9.09
CA VAL A 94 1.74 8.13 -8.20
C VAL A 94 2.50 7.05 -7.45
N LEU A 95 2.48 7.13 -6.12
CA LEU A 95 2.97 6.06 -5.25
C LEU A 95 1.80 5.14 -4.89
N LEU A 96 1.74 3.98 -5.54
CA LEU A 96 0.75 2.95 -5.24
C LEU A 96 1.28 2.06 -4.12
N ALA A 97 0.46 1.79 -3.12
CA ALA A 97 0.85 0.96 -1.99
C ALA A 97 -0.16 -0.15 -1.75
N ALA A 98 0.34 -1.35 -1.47
CA ALA A 98 -0.47 -2.53 -1.16
C ALA A 98 -0.20 -3.01 0.27
N SER A 99 -1.27 -3.25 1.02
CA SER A 99 -1.23 -3.85 2.36
C SER A 99 -1.94 -5.20 2.42
N GLY A 100 -1.76 -5.94 3.52
CA GLY A 100 -2.19 -7.34 3.66
C GLY A 100 -3.70 -7.56 3.59
N SER A 101 -4.22 -7.71 2.38
CA SER A 101 -5.61 -8.05 2.08
C SER A 101 -5.66 -8.89 0.80
N VAL A 102 -6.62 -9.81 0.71
CA VAL A 102 -6.82 -10.67 -0.48
C VAL A 102 -7.00 -9.82 -1.75
N ALA A 103 -7.56 -8.61 -1.61
CA ALA A 103 -7.75 -7.68 -2.72
C ALA A 103 -6.43 -7.22 -3.40
N ALA A 104 -5.26 -7.48 -2.81
CA ALA A 104 -3.97 -7.17 -3.42
C ALA A 104 -3.73 -7.97 -4.71
N ILE A 105 -4.47 -9.06 -4.94
CA ILE A 105 -4.50 -9.75 -6.25
C ILE A 105 -4.93 -8.80 -7.39
N LYS A 106 -5.77 -7.79 -7.11
CA LYS A 106 -6.22 -6.78 -8.09
C LYS A 106 -5.26 -5.58 -8.22
N PHE A 107 -4.15 -5.56 -7.48
CA PHE A 107 -3.23 -4.42 -7.47
C PHE A 107 -2.67 -4.11 -8.86
N HIS A 108 -2.32 -5.15 -9.62
CA HIS A 108 -1.82 -5.00 -10.99
C HIS A 108 -2.84 -4.38 -11.93
N ILE A 109 -4.15 -4.56 -11.70
CA ILE A 109 -5.23 -4.00 -12.52
C ILE A 109 -5.27 -2.48 -12.35
N VAL A 110 -5.19 -2.01 -11.10
CA VAL A 110 -5.10 -0.56 -10.79
C VAL A 110 -3.86 0.05 -11.44
N ALA A 111 -2.70 -0.62 -11.31
CA ALA A 111 -1.46 -0.14 -11.89
C ALA A 111 -1.54 -0.02 -13.44
N ARG A 112 -2.08 -1.04 -14.13
CA ARG A 112 -2.24 -1.03 -15.58
C ARG A 112 -3.16 0.08 -16.09
N GLY A 113 -4.22 0.43 -15.35
CA GLY A 113 -5.08 1.56 -15.70
C GLY A 113 -4.37 2.92 -15.65
N LEU A 114 -3.26 3.02 -14.89
CA LEU A 114 -2.55 4.27 -14.65
C LEU A 114 -1.21 4.37 -15.40
N VAL A 115 -0.61 3.26 -15.84
CA VAL A 115 0.77 3.22 -16.34
C VAL A 115 1.04 4.07 -17.58
N GLU A 116 0.02 4.34 -18.40
CA GLU A 116 0.14 5.25 -19.56
C GLU A 116 -0.03 6.73 -19.18
N TRP A 117 -0.72 7.00 -18.06
CA TRP A 117 -1.04 8.35 -17.63
C TRP A 117 -0.05 8.90 -16.59
N ALA A 118 0.44 8.07 -15.68
CA ALA A 118 1.30 8.44 -14.55
C ALA A 118 2.64 7.70 -14.55
N GLU A 119 3.66 8.32 -13.97
CA GLU A 119 4.86 7.60 -13.51
C GLU A 119 4.49 6.86 -12.22
N LEU A 120 4.70 5.55 -12.18
CA LEU A 120 4.29 4.70 -11.05
C LEU A 120 5.50 4.20 -10.26
N ARG A 121 5.37 4.19 -8.94
CA ARG A 121 6.20 3.39 -8.04
C ARG A 121 5.28 2.62 -7.10
N ALA A 122 5.65 1.39 -6.78
CA ALA A 122 4.87 0.55 -5.89
C ALA A 122 5.58 0.32 -4.56
N VAL A 123 4.84 0.31 -3.46
CA VAL A 123 5.32 -0.15 -2.14
C VAL A 123 4.43 -1.28 -1.67
N SER A 124 5.01 -2.35 -1.15
CA SER A 124 4.22 -3.45 -0.58
C SER A 124 4.68 -3.78 0.82
N THR A 125 3.72 -3.94 1.72
CA THR A 125 3.98 -4.59 3.02
C THR A 125 4.33 -6.06 2.82
N ARG A 126 5.04 -6.65 3.78
CA ARG A 126 5.32 -8.09 3.80
C ARG A 126 4.05 -8.94 3.62
N SER A 127 2.96 -8.60 4.29
CA SER A 127 1.71 -9.38 4.23
C SER A 127 1.00 -9.30 2.87
N ALA A 128 1.12 -8.17 2.15
CA ALA A 128 0.53 -8.03 0.83
C ALA A 128 1.20 -8.95 -0.21
N LEU A 129 2.49 -9.25 -0.02
CA LEU A 129 3.27 -10.10 -0.93
C LEU A 129 2.75 -11.54 -1.02
N HIS A 130 1.91 -12.00 -0.08
CA HIS A 130 1.24 -13.30 -0.17
C HIS A 130 0.16 -13.37 -1.25
N PHE A 131 -0.41 -12.22 -1.63
CA PHE A 131 -1.54 -12.13 -2.57
C PHE A 131 -1.17 -11.39 -3.86
N LEU A 132 -0.12 -10.58 -3.82
CA LEU A 132 0.32 -9.77 -4.93
C LEU A 132 0.99 -10.64 -6.00
N ASP A 133 0.42 -10.63 -7.21
CA ASP A 133 1.00 -11.25 -8.39
C ASP A 133 2.09 -10.33 -8.96
N ARG A 134 3.35 -10.55 -8.54
CA ARG A 134 4.48 -9.69 -8.93
C ARG A 134 4.73 -9.70 -10.44
N PRO A 135 4.74 -10.86 -11.14
CA PRO A 135 4.87 -10.91 -12.60
C PRO A 135 3.78 -10.12 -13.35
N ALA A 136 2.59 -9.95 -12.77
CA ALA A 136 1.52 -9.20 -13.42
C ALA A 136 1.69 -7.67 -13.39
N LEU A 137 2.60 -7.15 -12.56
CA LEU A 137 2.87 -5.71 -12.45
C LEU A 137 3.49 -5.15 -13.74
N PRO A 138 3.17 -3.89 -14.12
CA PRO A 138 3.86 -3.24 -15.23
C PRO A 138 5.37 -3.16 -15.02
N VAL A 139 6.14 -3.41 -16.08
CA VAL A 139 7.62 -3.47 -16.05
C VAL A 139 8.21 -2.11 -15.65
N GLU A 140 7.54 -1.02 -16.01
CA GLU A 140 7.96 0.35 -15.74
C GLU A 140 7.71 0.79 -14.28
N MET A 141 7.03 -0.04 -13.48
CA MET A 141 6.66 0.25 -12.10
C MET A 141 7.55 -0.53 -11.12
N PRO A 142 8.63 0.06 -10.58
CA PRO A 142 9.45 -0.61 -9.58
C PRO A 142 8.65 -0.85 -8.30
N LEU A 143 8.78 -2.05 -7.73
CA LEU A 143 8.19 -2.46 -6.47
C LEU A 143 9.25 -2.40 -5.36
N PHE A 144 8.96 -1.64 -4.30
CA PHE A 144 9.78 -1.50 -3.11
C PHE A 144 9.17 -2.24 -1.91
N THR A 145 10.04 -2.82 -1.10
CA THR A 145 9.70 -3.64 0.08
C THR A 145 10.45 -3.15 1.33
N ASP A 146 10.24 -3.77 2.48
CA ASP A 146 10.95 -3.39 3.70
C ASP A 146 12.47 -3.67 3.57
N GLU A 147 12.84 -4.72 2.83
CA GLU A 147 14.24 -5.08 2.58
C GLU A 147 14.97 -4.03 1.73
N ASP A 148 14.25 -3.33 0.85
CA ASP A 148 14.77 -2.28 -0.03
C ASP A 148 15.23 -1.03 0.74
N GLU A 149 14.61 -0.77 1.89
CA GLU A 149 14.94 0.35 2.74
C GLU A 149 16.33 0.19 3.35
N TRP A 150 16.59 -0.99 3.93
CA TRP A 150 17.84 -1.29 4.61
C TRP A 150 18.99 -1.61 3.65
N ARG A 151 18.71 -2.15 2.46
CA ARG A 151 19.75 -2.39 1.44
C ARG A 151 20.37 -1.10 0.90
N ARG A 152 19.64 0.02 0.94
CA ARG A 152 20.09 1.32 0.43
C ARG A 152 20.82 2.16 1.46
N TRP A 153 20.69 1.83 2.74
CA TRP A 153 21.28 2.59 3.83
C TRP A 153 22.45 1.81 4.44
N SER A 154 23.68 2.28 4.18
CA SER A 154 24.91 1.66 4.68
C SER A 154 25.71 2.58 5.61
N ARG A 155 25.60 3.89 5.40
CA ARG A 155 26.32 4.91 6.17
C ARG A 155 25.50 6.18 6.31
N LEU A 156 25.88 6.98 7.30
CA LEU A 156 25.31 8.31 7.49
C LEU A 156 25.55 9.17 6.24
N GLY A 157 24.47 9.73 5.69
CA GLY A 157 24.49 10.50 4.44
C GLY A 157 23.93 9.75 3.22
N ASP A 158 23.76 8.42 3.30
CA ASP A 158 23.03 7.67 2.29
C ASP A 158 21.54 8.06 2.29
N SER A 159 20.89 7.92 1.15
CA SER A 159 19.50 8.33 1.02
C SER A 159 18.56 7.35 1.74
N VAL A 160 17.55 7.92 2.41
CA VAL A 160 16.56 7.16 3.17
C VAL A 160 15.33 6.93 2.29
N LEU A 161 15.08 5.68 1.91
CA LEU A 161 14.12 5.33 0.86
C LEU A 161 12.71 5.88 1.11
N HIS A 162 12.16 5.76 2.32
CA HIS A 162 10.81 6.27 2.60
C HIS A 162 10.71 7.81 2.41
N ILE A 163 11.78 8.54 2.72
CA ILE A 163 11.85 9.99 2.49
C ILE A 163 11.95 10.30 0.99
N GLU A 164 12.73 9.52 0.24
CA GLU A 164 12.81 9.67 -1.23
C GLU A 164 11.45 9.43 -1.90
N LEU A 165 10.75 8.37 -1.52
CA LEU A 165 9.43 8.03 -2.05
C LEU A 165 8.42 9.15 -1.74
N ARG A 166 8.41 9.66 -0.50
CA ARG A 166 7.58 10.80 -0.08
C ARG A 166 7.89 12.07 -0.87
N LYS A 167 9.18 12.36 -1.13
CA LYS A 167 9.59 13.53 -1.94
C LYS A 167 9.19 13.36 -3.40
N TRP A 168 9.38 12.18 -3.97
CA TRP A 168 9.11 11.85 -5.36
C TRP A 168 7.63 11.91 -5.72
N ALA A 169 6.76 11.40 -4.84
CA ALA A 169 5.33 11.25 -5.11
C ALA A 169 4.57 12.59 -5.10
N ASP A 170 3.67 12.78 -6.07
CA ASP A 170 2.69 13.87 -6.05
C ASP A 170 1.43 13.46 -5.27
N VAL A 171 1.09 12.17 -5.32
CA VAL A 171 -0.05 11.54 -4.64
C VAL A 171 0.35 10.14 -4.17
N MET A 172 -0.16 9.72 -3.02
CA MET A 172 -0.06 8.34 -2.53
C MET A 172 -1.43 7.70 -2.47
N VAL A 173 -1.50 6.42 -2.82
CA VAL A 173 -2.73 5.64 -2.81
C VAL A 173 -2.45 4.31 -2.14
N ILE A 174 -3.25 3.93 -1.14
CA ILE A 174 -3.15 2.63 -0.48
C ILE A 174 -4.36 1.79 -0.90
N ALA A 175 -4.12 0.83 -1.81
CA ALA A 175 -5.16 0.03 -2.45
C ALA A 175 -4.63 -1.39 -2.73
N PRO A 176 -4.93 -2.39 -1.89
CA PRO A 176 -5.81 -2.33 -0.74
C PRO A 176 -5.18 -1.74 0.53
N LEU A 177 -6.02 -1.11 1.34
CA LEU A 177 -5.75 -0.78 2.75
C LEU A 177 -6.39 -1.82 3.69
N SER A 178 -5.57 -2.59 4.37
CA SER A 178 -5.97 -3.55 5.40
C SER A 178 -6.33 -2.83 6.70
N ALA A 179 -7.16 -3.45 7.54
CA ALA A 179 -7.51 -2.91 8.85
C ALA A 179 -6.27 -2.72 9.75
N ASN A 180 -5.28 -3.61 9.64
CA ASN A 180 -4.04 -3.53 10.40
C ASN A 180 -3.22 -2.29 10.01
N THR A 181 -3.00 -2.07 8.72
CA THR A 181 -2.30 -0.87 8.24
C THR A 181 -3.09 0.39 8.57
N LEU A 182 -4.43 0.37 8.45
CA LEU A 182 -5.30 1.48 8.86
C LEU A 182 -5.09 1.83 10.34
N ALA A 183 -5.09 0.82 11.23
CA ALA A 183 -4.86 1.03 12.66
C ALA A 183 -3.46 1.58 12.96
N LYS A 184 -2.43 1.06 12.30
CA LYS A 184 -1.04 1.56 12.43
C LYS A 184 -0.94 3.02 12.02
N MET A 185 -1.50 3.39 10.87
CA MET A 185 -1.51 4.76 10.38
C MET A 185 -2.23 5.70 11.34
N ALA A 186 -3.43 5.34 11.79
CA ALA A 186 -4.21 6.15 12.72
C ALA A 186 -3.52 6.32 14.10
N SER A 187 -2.69 5.35 14.49
CA SER A 187 -1.91 5.38 15.74
C SER A 187 -0.50 5.96 15.58
N GLY A 188 -0.10 6.37 14.37
CA GLY A 188 1.23 6.91 14.09
C GLY A 188 2.38 5.88 14.14
N ILE A 189 2.08 4.58 14.06
CA ILE A 189 3.09 3.51 14.00
C ILE A 189 3.75 3.51 12.61
N CYS A 190 5.08 3.48 12.58
CA CYS A 190 5.92 3.48 11.37
C CYS A 190 7.00 2.38 11.44
N ASP A 191 6.56 1.12 11.37
CA ASP A 191 7.42 -0.06 11.58
C ASP A 191 7.75 -0.84 10.30
N ASN A 192 7.36 -0.31 9.15
CA ASN A 192 7.61 -0.86 7.82
C ASN A 192 7.63 0.29 6.79
N LEU A 193 8.19 0.04 5.60
CA LEU A 193 8.42 1.05 4.57
C LEU A 193 7.15 1.84 4.24
N LEU A 194 6.01 1.15 4.05
CA LEU A 194 4.73 1.80 3.74
C LEU A 194 4.33 2.78 4.86
N THR A 195 4.32 2.32 6.10
CA THR A 195 3.91 3.15 7.24
C THR A 195 4.89 4.28 7.54
N SER A 196 6.19 4.08 7.27
CA SER A 196 7.22 5.13 7.36
C SER A 196 7.01 6.23 6.31
N VAL A 197 6.65 5.88 5.08
CA VAL A 197 6.26 6.86 4.06
C VAL A 197 5.05 7.66 4.50
N VAL A 198 4.00 7.00 5.02
CA VAL A 198 2.79 7.67 5.52
C VAL A 198 3.13 8.59 6.69
N ARG A 199 3.96 8.15 7.63
CA ARG A 199 4.32 8.94 8.81
C ARG A 199 5.07 10.23 8.45
N ALA A 200 5.88 10.18 7.40
CA ALA A 200 6.60 11.32 6.84
C ALA A 200 5.79 12.12 5.80
N TRP A 201 4.53 11.73 5.53
CA TRP A 201 3.74 12.26 4.43
C TRP A 201 3.42 13.74 4.61
N ASP A 202 3.37 14.44 3.49
CA ASP A 202 2.87 15.81 3.42
C ASP A 202 1.36 15.78 3.24
N PHE A 203 0.57 16.15 4.23
CA PHE A 203 -0.89 16.14 4.07
C PHE A 203 -1.42 17.28 3.18
N SER A 204 -0.55 18.20 2.71
CA SER A 204 -0.89 19.06 1.56
C SER A 204 -0.91 18.30 0.23
N LYS A 205 -0.27 17.12 0.16
CA LYS A 205 -0.35 16.20 -0.97
C LYS A 205 -1.49 15.20 -0.76
N PRO A 206 -2.25 14.84 -1.80
CA PRO A 206 -3.34 13.91 -1.62
C PRO A 206 -2.88 12.51 -1.18
N LEU A 207 -3.63 11.94 -0.23
CA LEU A 207 -3.49 10.57 0.25
C LEU A 207 -4.83 9.86 0.10
N LEU A 208 -4.93 8.89 -0.82
CA LEU A 208 -6.14 8.12 -1.04
C LEU A 208 -6.08 6.76 -0.34
N LEU A 209 -7.17 6.38 0.30
CA LEU A 209 -7.30 5.14 1.04
C LEU A 209 -8.39 4.29 0.39
N ALA A 210 -8.08 3.07 -0.04
CA ALA A 210 -9.07 2.11 -0.55
C ALA A 210 -9.12 0.88 0.38
N PRO A 211 -9.93 0.92 1.45
CA PRO A 211 -10.02 -0.17 2.42
C PRO A 211 -10.52 -1.47 1.80
N ALA A 212 -9.97 -2.59 2.27
CA ALA A 212 -10.38 -3.91 1.85
C ALA A 212 -10.24 -4.92 3.00
N MET A 213 -11.36 -5.30 3.60
CA MET A 213 -11.42 -6.17 4.78
C MET A 213 -12.76 -6.90 4.87
N ASN A 214 -12.85 -7.91 5.74
CA ASN A 214 -14.13 -8.60 6.01
C ASN A 214 -15.18 -7.60 6.55
N THR A 215 -16.47 -7.87 6.32
CA THR A 215 -17.57 -6.99 6.77
C THR A 215 -17.57 -6.73 8.26
N HIS A 216 -17.31 -7.72 9.11
CA HIS A 216 -17.23 -7.50 10.55
C HIS A 216 -16.05 -6.60 10.95
N MET A 217 -14.95 -6.66 10.22
CA MET A 217 -13.83 -5.72 10.40
C MET A 217 -14.23 -4.31 9.95
N TRP A 218 -14.95 -4.20 8.83
CA TRP A 218 -15.43 -2.91 8.32
C TRP A 218 -16.42 -2.23 9.28
N THR A 219 -17.41 -2.98 9.79
CA THR A 219 -18.43 -2.48 10.73
C THR A 219 -17.90 -2.31 12.15
N SER A 220 -16.65 -2.68 12.42
CA SER A 220 -16.03 -2.51 13.73
C SER A 220 -15.91 -1.03 14.10
N PRO A 221 -16.20 -0.65 15.35
CA PRO A 221 -16.02 0.74 15.80
C PRO A 221 -14.57 1.22 15.68
N PHE A 222 -13.59 0.31 15.69
CA PHE A 222 -12.18 0.66 15.45
C PHE A 222 -11.98 1.22 14.04
N THR A 223 -12.58 0.61 13.02
CA THR A 223 -12.44 1.05 11.63
C THR A 223 -12.99 2.45 11.45
N ALA A 224 -14.20 2.73 11.95
CA ALA A 224 -14.79 4.06 11.88
C ALA A 224 -13.93 5.11 12.60
N ARG A 225 -13.41 4.81 13.79
CA ARG A 225 -12.54 5.73 14.54
C ARG A 225 -11.22 6.00 13.83
N HIS A 226 -10.57 4.97 13.28
CA HIS A 226 -9.32 5.14 12.56
C HIS A 226 -9.49 5.93 11.26
N LEU A 227 -10.59 5.70 10.53
CA LEU A 227 -10.92 6.47 9.33
C LEU A 227 -11.13 7.94 9.67
N ALA A 228 -11.92 8.23 10.72
CA ALA A 228 -12.17 9.61 11.14
C ALA A 228 -10.89 10.38 11.48
N ILE A 229 -9.90 9.73 12.11
CA ILE A 229 -8.58 10.33 12.37
C ILE A 229 -7.88 10.70 11.07
N LEU A 230 -7.80 9.76 10.12
CA LEU A 230 -7.08 9.99 8.86
C LEU A 230 -7.80 10.99 7.94
N GLU A 231 -9.13 10.94 7.88
CA GLU A 231 -9.94 11.93 7.16
C GLU A 231 -9.79 13.33 7.77
N GLY A 232 -9.71 13.43 9.10
CA GLY A 232 -9.40 14.68 9.79
C GLY A 232 -8.02 15.26 9.46
N LEU A 233 -7.07 14.42 9.01
CA LEU A 233 -5.77 14.85 8.48
C LEU A 233 -5.80 15.18 6.98
N GLY A 234 -6.93 15.01 6.30
CA GLY A 234 -7.09 15.27 4.86
C GLY A 234 -6.90 14.05 3.96
N ALA A 235 -6.81 12.84 4.52
CA ALA A 235 -6.86 11.62 3.71
C ALA A 235 -8.26 11.45 3.09
N GLN A 236 -8.31 10.90 1.88
CA GLN A 236 -9.54 10.74 1.11
C GLN A 236 -9.90 9.27 0.97
N LEU A 237 -11.12 8.92 1.35
CA LEU A 237 -11.61 7.55 1.33
C LEU A 237 -12.24 7.20 -0.04
N VAL A 238 -11.71 6.16 -0.68
CA VAL A 238 -12.39 5.43 -1.75
C VAL A 238 -13.16 4.28 -1.12
N SER A 239 -14.45 4.50 -0.89
CA SER A 239 -15.29 3.62 -0.07
C SER A 239 -15.34 2.19 -0.61
N PRO A 240 -15.31 1.16 0.26
CA PRO A 240 -15.48 -0.22 -0.14
C PRO A 240 -16.90 -0.48 -0.68
N VAL A 241 -17.05 -1.57 -1.43
CA VAL A 241 -18.33 -2.00 -2.02
C VAL A 241 -18.92 -3.18 -1.26
N SER A 242 -20.24 -3.34 -1.36
CA SER A 242 -20.95 -4.52 -0.86
C SER A 242 -20.91 -5.65 -1.90
N LYS A 243 -20.26 -6.77 -1.55
CA LYS A 243 -20.19 -7.98 -2.39
C LYS A 243 -20.14 -9.23 -1.51
N LYS A 244 -20.29 -10.41 -2.13
CA LYS A 244 -19.88 -11.67 -1.48
C LYS A 244 -18.36 -11.65 -1.29
N LEU A 245 -17.90 -11.72 -0.05
CA LEU A 245 -16.49 -11.64 0.33
C LEU A 245 -15.81 -13.01 0.23
N ALA A 246 -14.47 -13.02 0.28
CA ALA A 246 -13.68 -14.26 0.18
C ALA A 246 -14.01 -15.29 1.29
N CYS A 247 -14.52 -14.84 2.43
CA CYS A 247 -14.97 -15.70 3.54
C CYS A 247 -16.39 -16.29 3.33
N GLY A 248 -17.15 -15.84 2.33
CA GLY A 248 -18.51 -16.29 2.06
C GLY A 248 -19.62 -15.31 2.48
N ASP A 249 -19.32 -14.35 3.36
CA ASP A 249 -20.29 -13.34 3.83
C ASP A 249 -20.71 -12.38 2.73
N VAL A 250 -21.95 -11.91 2.76
CA VAL A 250 -22.42 -10.80 1.93
C VAL A 250 -22.46 -9.53 2.77
N GLY A 251 -21.68 -8.54 2.39
CA GLY A 251 -21.65 -7.27 3.11
C GLY A 251 -20.64 -6.28 2.56
N THR A 252 -20.63 -5.08 3.12
CA THR A 252 -19.67 -4.03 2.77
C THR A 252 -18.28 -4.38 3.30
N GLY A 253 -17.23 -4.12 2.52
CA GLY A 253 -15.84 -4.36 2.94
C GLY A 253 -14.91 -4.80 1.81
N ALA A 254 -15.47 -5.22 0.67
CA ALA A 254 -14.68 -5.46 -0.53
C ALA A 254 -14.05 -4.15 -1.03
N MET A 255 -12.79 -4.20 -1.46
CA MET A 255 -12.12 -3.07 -2.09
C MET A 255 -12.98 -2.49 -3.20
N ALA A 256 -13.01 -1.15 -3.33
CA ALA A 256 -13.57 -0.49 -4.50
C ALA A 256 -13.03 -1.10 -5.80
N GLU A 257 -13.83 -1.06 -6.87
CA GLU A 257 -13.36 -1.60 -8.14
C GLU A 257 -12.16 -0.79 -8.67
N PRO A 258 -11.18 -1.44 -9.34
CA PRO A 258 -9.98 -0.77 -9.83
C PRO A 258 -10.26 0.49 -10.65
N ALA A 259 -11.29 0.48 -11.49
CA ALA A 259 -11.71 1.65 -12.27
C ALA A 259 -12.19 2.83 -11.41
N SER A 260 -12.88 2.56 -10.30
CA SER A 260 -13.30 3.59 -9.35
C SER A 260 -12.10 4.20 -8.62
N ILE A 261 -11.12 3.39 -8.25
CA ILE A 261 -9.85 3.85 -7.65
C ILE A 261 -9.08 4.71 -8.66
N GLU A 262 -8.98 4.26 -9.91
CA GLU A 262 -8.34 5.02 -11.00
C GLU A 262 -9.01 6.38 -11.20
N ALA A 263 -10.35 6.42 -11.28
CA ALA A 263 -11.11 7.64 -11.45
C ALA A 263 -10.88 8.62 -10.28
N ALA A 264 -10.88 8.13 -9.04
CA ALA A 264 -10.60 8.94 -7.86
C ALA A 264 -9.20 9.56 -7.89
N ILE A 265 -8.17 8.77 -8.29
CA ILE A 265 -6.79 9.27 -8.42
C ILE A 265 -6.73 10.38 -9.48
N ARG A 266 -7.33 10.16 -10.65
CA ARG A 266 -7.34 11.15 -11.75
C ARG A 266 -8.02 12.44 -11.33
N ALA A 267 -9.18 12.34 -10.66
CA ALA A 267 -9.93 13.50 -10.19
C ALA A 267 -9.11 14.34 -9.21
N VAL A 268 -8.53 13.70 -8.20
CA VAL A 268 -7.75 14.37 -7.16
C VAL A 268 -6.48 15.03 -7.70
N VAL A 269 -5.76 14.34 -8.61
CA VAL A 269 -4.58 14.93 -9.27
C VAL A 269 -4.96 16.11 -10.14
N THR A 270 -6.12 16.05 -10.81
CA THR A 270 -6.62 17.16 -11.64
C THR A 270 -6.94 18.38 -10.79
N ALA A 271 -7.64 18.19 -9.66
CA ALA A 271 -7.94 19.27 -8.70
C ALA A 271 -6.65 19.89 -8.14
N MET A 272 -5.72 19.07 -7.63
CA MET A 272 -4.43 19.53 -7.10
C MET A 272 -3.65 20.37 -8.12
N ARG A 273 -3.69 20.00 -9.41
CA ARG A 273 -3.02 20.76 -10.49
C ARG A 273 -3.73 22.07 -10.80
N ALA A 274 -5.05 22.11 -10.72
CA ALA A 274 -5.82 23.34 -10.88
C ALA A 274 -5.49 24.33 -9.76
N ASP A 275 -5.48 23.87 -8.50
CA ASP A 275 -5.16 24.71 -7.34
C ASP A 275 -3.74 25.30 -7.43
N LYS A 276 -2.77 24.49 -7.87
CA LYS A 276 -1.40 24.97 -8.11
C LYS A 276 -1.32 26.01 -9.21
N ARG A 277 -2.11 25.90 -10.27
CA ARG A 277 -2.15 26.92 -11.34
C ARG A 277 -2.71 28.24 -10.82
N VAL A 278 -3.83 28.18 -10.09
CA VAL A 278 -4.44 29.38 -9.48
C VAL A 278 -3.47 30.06 -8.51
N ALA A 279 -2.75 29.29 -7.68
CA ALA A 279 -1.75 29.83 -6.76
C ALA A 279 -0.56 30.51 -7.46
N VAL A 280 -0.14 30.00 -8.63
CA VAL A 280 0.92 30.62 -9.44
C VAL A 280 0.42 31.88 -10.13
N GLU A 281 -0.79 31.87 -10.66
CA GLU A 281 -1.42 33.01 -11.33
C GLU A 281 -1.73 34.16 -10.36
N ALA A 282 -2.08 33.86 -9.11
CA ALA A 282 -2.32 34.86 -8.07
C ALA A 282 -1.04 35.65 -7.69
N GLY A 283 0.15 35.11 -7.96
CA GLY A 283 1.44 35.71 -7.63
C GLY A 283 1.68 35.88 -6.12
N PRO A 284 2.92 36.18 -5.69
CA PRO A 284 3.16 36.55 -4.30
C PRO A 284 2.44 37.87 -3.99
N SER A 285 1.54 37.85 -3.00
CA SER A 285 0.98 39.08 -2.43
C SER A 285 2.14 39.92 -1.92
N LYS A 286 2.33 41.10 -2.52
CA LYS A 286 3.42 42.02 -2.14
C LYS A 286 3.32 42.36 -0.64
N PRO A 287 4.45 42.40 0.08
CA PRO A 287 4.50 42.94 1.44
C PRO A 287 4.24 44.45 1.45
#